data_AF-A0A098MB06-F1
#
_entry.id   AF-A0A098MB06-F1
#
_cell.length_a   1.000
_cell.length_b   1.000
_cell.length_c   1.000
_cell.angle_alpha   90.00
_cell.angle_beta   90.00
_cell.angle_gamma   90.00
#
_symmetry.space_group_name_H-M   'P 1'
#
loop_
_entity.id
_entity.type
_entity.pdbx_description
1 polymer ?
#
loop_
_entity_poly.entity_id
_entity_poly.type
_entity_poly.pdbx_seq_one_letter_code
_entity_poly.pdbx_strand_id
1 'polypeptide(L)'
;MNIKRVVIVGTMVVVMSFGGTSWNKLTVSASPVAKWSTTSVADEDELLVALNQSSDEELYEALYDGKSLQDIVTEHNGNISDVINLQVAQLTKQLQLRLASGSISVQQYEVQKAELRDIVTQSVRTSFSIE
;
A
#
# COMPACT_ATOMS: atom_id res chain seq x y z
N MET A 1 -18.48 -17.34 -26.47
CA MET A 1 -19.11 -16.01 -26.39
C MET A 1 -20.21 -16.06 -25.34
N ASN A 2 -20.12 -15.32 -24.23
CA ASN A 2 -21.14 -15.33 -23.17
C ASN A 2 -21.50 -13.91 -22.70
N ILE A 3 -22.75 -13.54 -23.00
CA ILE A 3 -23.36 -12.20 -22.93
C ILE A 3 -24.00 -11.86 -21.56
N LYS A 4 -23.44 -12.36 -20.45
CA LYS A 4 -24.14 -12.35 -19.13
C LYS A 4 -23.69 -11.29 -18.11
N ARG A 5 -22.81 -10.34 -18.46
CA ARG A 5 -22.31 -9.32 -17.50
C ARG A 5 -22.58 -7.87 -17.90
N VAL A 6 -23.41 -7.66 -18.92
CA VAL A 6 -23.79 -6.32 -19.39
C VAL A 6 -25.27 -6.15 -19.05
N VAL A 7 -25.60 -5.07 -18.32
CA VAL A 7 -26.95 -4.61 -17.96
C VAL A 7 -27.60 -5.22 -16.71
N ILE A 8 -27.14 -4.85 -15.50
CA ILE A 8 -28.02 -4.78 -14.32
C ILE A 8 -27.65 -3.51 -13.51
N VAL A 9 -28.49 -2.47 -13.67
CA VAL A 9 -28.93 -1.51 -12.62
C VAL A 9 -27.82 -0.60 -12.03
N GLY A 10 -27.64 0.67 -12.39
CA GLY A 10 -28.62 1.62 -12.93
C GLY A 10 -29.66 1.97 -11.86
N THR A 11 -29.50 3.12 -11.19
CA THR A 11 -30.45 3.77 -10.26
C THR A 11 -30.37 3.39 -8.78
N MET A 12 -29.65 4.19 -8.00
CA MET A 12 -30.18 4.65 -6.72
C MET A 12 -29.71 6.08 -6.48
N VAL A 13 -30.52 7.03 -6.95
CA VAL A 13 -30.51 8.42 -6.45
C VAL A 13 -31.18 8.38 -5.08
N VAL A 14 -30.43 8.73 -4.03
CA VAL A 14 -31.01 9.24 -2.79
C VAL A 14 -30.38 10.59 -2.52
N VAL A 15 -31.02 11.61 -3.08
CA VAL A 15 -30.99 12.96 -2.52
C VAL A 15 -31.84 12.92 -1.27
N MET A 16 -31.24 13.14 -0.11
CA MET A 16 -31.96 13.69 1.04
C MET A 16 -31.03 14.62 1.80
N SER A 17 -31.20 15.90 1.49
CA SER A 17 -30.75 17.03 2.28
C SER A 17 -31.21 16.91 3.72
N PHE A 18 -30.25 16.81 4.63
CA PHE A 18 -30.23 17.45 5.94
C PHE A 18 -28.75 17.84 6.11
N GLY A 19 -28.29 19.07 6.25
CA GLY A 19 -28.90 20.34 6.63
C GLY A 19 -27.82 21.07 7.42
N GLY A 20 -27.03 21.92 6.76
CA GLY A 20 -26.17 22.92 7.38
C GLY A 20 -24.76 22.47 7.79
N THR A 21 -23.75 22.87 7.00
CA THR A 21 -22.74 23.87 7.39
C THR A 21 -21.74 24.02 6.22
N SER A 22 -22.03 25.02 5.37
CA SER A 22 -21.07 25.83 4.61
C SER A 22 -19.82 25.18 3.98
N TRP A 23 -19.99 24.21 3.07
CA TRP A 23 -18.98 23.79 2.09
C TRP A 23 -19.59 23.83 0.69
N ASN A 24 -19.59 24.98 0.01
CA ASN A 24 -19.85 25.00 -1.42
C ASN A 24 -19.17 26.16 -2.16
N LYS A 25 -17.92 25.94 -2.55
CA LYS A 25 -17.44 26.33 -3.87
C LYS A 25 -16.60 25.19 -4.43
N LEU A 26 -17.21 24.01 -4.57
CA LEU A 26 -16.68 22.94 -5.40
C LEU A 26 -17.02 23.30 -6.86
N THR A 27 -16.12 24.08 -7.47
CA THR A 27 -15.89 23.99 -8.90
C THR A 27 -15.73 22.53 -9.26
N VAL A 28 -16.45 22.10 -10.30
CA VAL A 28 -16.20 20.89 -11.07
C VAL A 28 -14.69 20.73 -11.26
N SER A 29 -14.10 19.88 -10.44
CA SER A 29 -12.83 19.23 -10.71
C SER A 29 -13.19 17.77 -10.64
N ALA A 30 -13.33 17.16 -11.81
CA ALA A 30 -13.39 15.73 -11.93
C ALA A 30 -12.12 15.17 -11.29
N SER A 31 -12.18 14.82 -10.01
CA SER A 31 -11.26 13.85 -9.46
C SER A 31 -11.73 12.52 -10.03
N PRO A 32 -11.02 11.92 -11.00
CA PRO A 32 -11.20 10.48 -11.17
C PRO A 32 -10.97 9.88 -9.79
N VAL A 33 -11.74 8.85 -9.43
CA VAL A 33 -11.31 7.88 -8.42
C VAL A 33 -9.81 7.74 -8.59
N ALA A 34 -9.05 8.23 -7.61
CA ALA A 34 -7.62 8.00 -7.57
C ALA A 34 -7.51 6.48 -7.67
N LYS A 35 -7.12 6.01 -8.85
CA LYS A 35 -6.57 4.69 -9.05
C LYS A 35 -5.33 4.69 -8.16
N TRP A 36 -5.54 4.36 -6.90
CA TRP A 36 -4.52 3.92 -5.98
C TRP A 36 -3.57 3.01 -6.78
N SER A 37 -2.38 3.54 -6.96
CA SER A 37 -1.14 2.85 -7.31
C SER A 37 -1.25 1.72 -8.32
N THR A 38 -1.09 2.05 -9.61
CA THR A 38 -0.64 1.11 -10.66
C THR A 38 0.89 0.90 -10.65
N THR A 39 1.53 1.22 -9.53
CA THR A 39 2.93 0.93 -9.23
C THR A 39 2.90 -0.16 -8.17
N SER A 40 2.54 -1.37 -8.59
CA SER A 40 2.64 -2.58 -7.75
C SER A 40 3.63 -3.52 -8.41
N VAL A 41 3.49 -3.76 -9.72
CA VAL A 41 4.28 -4.76 -10.45
C VAL A 41 5.80 -4.54 -10.33
N ALA A 42 6.30 -3.32 -10.57
CA ALA A 42 7.74 -3.05 -10.49
C ALA A 42 8.30 -3.10 -9.05
N ASP A 43 7.46 -2.78 -8.07
CA ASP A 43 7.81 -2.79 -6.65
C ASP A 43 7.74 -4.19 -6.05
N GLU A 44 6.86 -5.04 -6.58
CA GLU A 44 6.76 -6.48 -6.31
C GLU A 44 8.01 -7.19 -6.86
N ASP A 45 8.41 -6.91 -8.10
CA ASP A 45 9.64 -7.46 -8.71
C ASP A 45 10.91 -7.11 -7.91
N GLU A 46 11.07 -5.85 -7.48
CA GLU A 46 12.23 -5.43 -6.69
C GLU A 46 12.25 -6.07 -5.29
N LEU A 47 11.08 -6.33 -4.69
CA LEU A 47 10.97 -7.06 -3.43
C LEU A 47 11.39 -8.52 -3.60
N LEU A 48 10.91 -9.21 -4.64
CA LEU A 48 11.30 -10.59 -4.95
C LEU A 48 12.81 -10.71 -5.19
N VAL A 49 13.40 -9.77 -5.93
CA VAL A 49 14.86 -9.70 -6.14
C VAL A 49 15.60 -9.54 -4.81
N ALA A 50 15.14 -8.66 -3.93
CA ALA A 50 15.77 -8.46 -2.61
C ALA A 50 15.65 -9.71 -1.71
N LEU A 51 14.54 -10.45 -1.83
CA LEU A 51 14.32 -11.72 -1.14
C LEU A 51 15.04 -12.90 -1.80
N ASN A 52 15.65 -12.69 -2.98
CA ASN A 52 16.19 -13.74 -3.85
C ASN A 52 15.14 -14.83 -4.18
N GLN A 53 13.91 -14.41 -4.40
CA GLN A 53 12.81 -15.27 -4.84
C GLN A 53 12.41 -14.97 -6.28
N SER A 54 11.81 -15.96 -6.93
CA SER A 54 11.42 -15.88 -8.35
C SER A 54 9.91 -15.90 -8.57
N SER A 55 9.11 -16.09 -7.50
CA SER A 55 7.67 -16.24 -7.58
C SER A 55 6.99 -15.57 -6.38
N ASP A 56 5.97 -14.76 -6.68
CA ASP A 56 5.10 -14.15 -5.68
C ASP A 56 4.30 -15.19 -4.91
N GLU A 57 3.98 -16.33 -5.55
CA GLU A 57 3.26 -17.43 -4.90
C GLU A 57 4.10 -18.07 -3.78
N GLU A 58 5.39 -18.29 -4.00
CA GLU A 58 6.31 -18.82 -2.97
C GLU A 58 6.45 -17.85 -1.79
N LEU A 59 6.50 -16.55 -2.08
CA LEU A 59 6.50 -15.51 -1.05
C LEU A 59 5.19 -15.52 -0.25
N TYR A 60 4.05 -15.60 -0.94
CA TYR A 60 2.74 -15.66 -0.29
C TYR A 60 2.60 -16.89 0.60
N GLU A 61 3.02 -18.06 0.12
CA GLU A 61 2.97 -19.31 0.88
C GLU A 61 3.87 -19.23 2.11
N ALA A 62 5.09 -18.71 1.98
CA ALA A 62 6.00 -18.51 3.10
C ALA A 62 5.43 -17.57 4.17
N LEU A 63 4.83 -16.46 3.77
CA LEU A 63 4.16 -15.53 4.70
C LEU A 63 2.91 -16.17 5.34
N TYR A 64 2.16 -16.98 4.58
CA TYR A 64 1.00 -17.72 5.09
C TYR A 64 1.38 -18.79 6.11
N ASP A 65 2.51 -19.47 5.90
CA ASP A 65 3.13 -20.40 6.84
C ASP A 65 3.68 -19.70 8.10
N GLY A 66 3.58 -18.37 8.16
CA GLY A 66 3.98 -17.56 9.30
C GLY A 66 5.47 -17.22 9.32
N LYS A 67 6.21 -17.43 8.21
CA LYS A 67 7.60 -16.96 8.12
C LYS A 67 7.63 -15.44 8.08
N SER A 68 8.60 -14.82 8.75
CA SER A 68 8.87 -13.40 8.58
C SER A 68 9.68 -13.14 7.30
N LEU A 69 9.68 -11.90 6.80
CA LEU A 69 10.54 -11.53 5.67
C LEU A 69 12.02 -11.76 5.98
N GLN A 70 12.43 -11.61 7.25
CA GLN A 70 13.78 -11.97 7.70
C GLN A 70 14.07 -13.47 7.55
N ASP A 71 13.11 -14.34 7.88
CA ASP A 71 13.28 -15.78 7.74
C ASP A 71 13.41 -16.18 6.27
N ILE A 72 12.56 -15.61 5.41
CA ILE A 72 12.58 -15.83 3.96
C ILE A 72 13.93 -15.39 3.37
N VAL A 73 14.41 -14.19 3.74
CA VAL A 73 15.74 -13.73 3.32
C VAL A 73 16.84 -14.68 3.77
N THR A 74 16.77 -15.18 5.00
CA THR A 74 17.80 -16.08 5.55
C THR A 74 17.81 -17.42 4.83
N GLU A 75 16.64 -17.96 4.49
CA GLU A 75 16.48 -19.22 3.76
C GLU A 75 16.96 -19.13 2.32
N HIS A 76 16.66 -18.00 1.65
CA HIS A 76 16.98 -17.80 0.24
C HIS A 76 18.30 -17.04 0.00
N ASN A 77 19.06 -16.72 1.06
CA ASN A 77 20.28 -15.91 0.99
C ASN A 77 20.06 -14.53 0.31
N GLY A 78 18.89 -13.92 0.56
CA GLY A 78 18.56 -12.57 0.09
C GLY A 78 19.30 -11.48 0.86
N ASN A 79 18.95 -10.21 0.59
CA ASN A 79 19.49 -9.06 1.29
C ASN A 79 18.42 -8.34 2.12
N ILE A 80 18.47 -8.56 3.43
CA ILE A 80 17.52 -7.95 4.37
C ILE A 80 17.59 -6.42 4.37
N SER A 81 18.78 -5.86 4.10
CA SER A 81 18.97 -4.42 4.06
C SER A 81 18.28 -3.81 2.84
N ASP A 82 18.28 -4.51 1.71
CA ASP A 82 17.61 -4.07 0.48
C ASP A 82 16.09 -4.10 0.67
N VAL A 83 15.56 -5.16 1.30
CA VAL A 83 14.13 -5.25 1.67
C VAL A 83 13.71 -4.06 2.56
N ILE A 84 14.49 -3.76 3.60
CA ILE A 84 14.20 -2.62 4.49
C ILE A 84 14.26 -1.30 3.73
N ASN A 85 15.30 -1.08 2.93
CA ASN A 85 15.46 0.16 2.16
C ASN A 85 14.31 0.36 1.16
N LEU A 86 13.90 -0.71 0.49
CA LEU A 86 12.78 -0.71 -0.46
C LEU A 86 11.47 -0.35 0.23
N GLN A 87 11.12 -1.02 1.33
CA GLN A 87 9.90 -0.72 2.09
C GLN A 87 9.91 0.71 2.66
N VAL A 88 11.05 1.18 3.18
CA VAL A 88 11.19 2.57 3.65
C VAL A 88 10.97 3.55 2.49
N ALA A 89 11.53 3.29 1.31
CA ALA A 89 11.35 4.16 0.14
C ALA A 89 9.89 4.20 -0.32
N GLN A 90 9.23 3.04 -0.40
CA GLN A 90 7.82 2.92 -0.78
C GLN A 90 6.90 3.67 0.20
N LEU A 91 7.06 3.43 1.49
CA LEU A 91 6.26 4.11 2.52
C LEU A 91 6.57 5.61 2.58
N THR A 92 7.81 6.02 2.33
CA THR A 92 8.16 7.46 2.20
C THR A 92 7.44 8.10 1.01
N LYS A 93 7.36 7.42 -0.15
CA LYS A 93 6.57 7.92 -1.29
C LYS A 93 5.10 8.07 -0.92
N GLN A 94 4.52 7.11 -0.19
CA GLN A 94 3.13 7.21 0.27
C GLN A 94 2.94 8.38 1.25
N LEU A 95 3.85 8.58 2.19
CA LEU A 95 3.83 9.75 3.08
C LEU A 95 3.93 11.07 2.30
N GLN A 96 4.76 11.13 1.26
CA GLN A 96 4.87 12.30 0.40
C GLN A 96 3.57 12.58 -0.36
N LEU A 97 2.90 11.56 -0.88
CA LEU A 97 1.59 11.70 -1.53
C LEU A 97 0.54 12.22 -0.53
N ARG A 98 0.56 11.72 0.71
CA ARG A 98 -0.33 12.22 1.78
C ARG A 98 -0.04 13.68 2.12
N LEU A 99 1.22 14.08 2.18
CA LEU A 99 1.62 15.47 2.38
C LEU A 99 1.14 16.36 1.22
N ALA A 100 1.38 15.92 -0.02
CA ALA A 100 0.96 16.64 -1.23
C ALA A 100 -0.56 16.77 -1.34
N SER A 101 -1.30 15.75 -0.90
CA SER A 101 -2.78 15.80 -0.82
C SER A 101 -3.33 16.68 0.30
N GLY A 102 -2.47 17.17 1.21
CA GLY A 102 -2.87 17.90 2.42
C GLY A 102 -3.48 17.02 3.51
N SER A 103 -3.39 15.69 3.39
CA SER A 103 -3.91 14.74 4.38
C SER A 103 -3.08 14.69 5.66
N ILE A 104 -1.82 15.15 5.63
CA ILE A 104 -0.94 15.29 6.78
C ILE A 104 -0.21 16.65 6.74
N SER A 105 0.21 17.16 7.89
CA SER A 105 1.06 18.35 7.97
C SER A 105 2.54 18.03 7.75
N VAL A 106 3.36 19.07 7.48
CA VAL A 106 4.82 18.92 7.35
C VAL A 106 5.44 18.37 8.65
N GLN A 107 4.97 18.81 9.83
CA GLN A 107 5.49 18.28 11.10
C GLN A 107 5.15 16.78 11.26
N GLN A 108 3.93 16.38 10.89
CA GLN A 108 3.50 14.98 10.94
C GLN A 108 4.31 14.11 9.95
N TYR A 109 4.66 14.65 8.79
CA TYR A 109 5.51 13.98 7.81
C TYR A 109 6.91 13.72 8.36
N GLU A 110 7.57 14.72 8.94
CA GLU A 110 8.93 14.57 9.48
C GLU A 110 8.98 13.58 10.65
N VAL A 111 8.00 13.63 11.56
CA VAL A 111 7.90 12.65 12.67
C VAL A 111 7.72 11.24 12.14
N GLN A 112 6.74 11.01 11.27
CA GLN A 112 6.47 9.67 10.71
C GLN A 112 7.65 9.15 9.90
N LYS A 113 8.33 10.02 9.13
CA LYS A 113 9.51 9.65 8.34
C LYS A 113 10.68 9.24 9.23
N ALA A 114 10.88 9.89 10.38
CA ALA A 114 11.94 9.54 11.31
C ALA A 114 11.72 8.16 11.95
N GLU A 115 10.47 7.82 12.28
CA GLU A 115 10.12 6.52 12.90
C GLU A 115 10.02 5.38 11.86
N LEU A 116 9.84 5.72 10.58
CA LEU A 116 9.53 4.76 9.53
C LEU A 116 10.58 3.64 9.43
N ARG A 117 11.86 3.97 9.55
CA ARG A 117 12.95 2.99 9.42
C ARG A 117 12.92 1.95 10.53
N ASP A 118 12.66 2.38 11.76
CA ASP A 118 12.59 1.49 12.91
C ASP A 118 11.36 0.58 12.81
N ILE A 119 10.21 1.15 12.46
CA ILE A 119 8.96 0.40 12.26
C ILE A 119 9.14 -0.67 11.18
N VAL A 120 9.72 -0.32 10.02
CA VAL A 120 9.98 -1.29 8.94
C VAL A 120 10.94 -2.38 9.41
N THR A 121 12.03 -2.01 10.10
CA THR A 121 13.00 -2.97 10.62
C THR A 121 12.34 -3.96 11.60
N GLN A 122 11.42 -3.50 12.43
CA GLN A 122 10.64 -4.36 13.33
C GLN A 122 9.62 -5.21 12.57
N SER A 123 8.95 -4.64 11.58
CA SER A 123 7.94 -5.33 10.77
C SER A 123 8.54 -6.49 9.99
N VAL A 124 9.73 -6.31 9.40
CA VAL A 124 10.44 -7.34 8.64
C VAL A 124 10.79 -8.57 9.48
N ARG A 125 10.94 -8.39 10.80
CA ARG A 125 11.24 -9.46 11.77
C ARG A 125 9.99 -10.07 12.39
N THR A 126 8.82 -9.47 12.15
CA THR A 126 7.57 -9.94 12.74
C THR A 126 7.00 -11.04 11.86
N SER A 127 6.88 -12.24 12.43
CA SER A 127 6.13 -13.35 11.84
C SER A 127 4.64 -13.14 12.10
N PHE A 128 3.82 -13.12 11.05
CA PHE A 128 2.36 -13.12 11.19
C PHE A 128 1.87 -14.56 11.29
N SER A 129 1.81 -15.10 12.52
CA SER A 129 1.11 -16.35 12.77
C SER A 129 -0.38 -16.04 12.88
N ILE A 130 -1.19 -16.59 11.97
CA ILE A 130 -2.64 -16.57 12.08
C ILE A 130 -3.01 -17.78 12.96
N GLU A 131 -3.17 -17.57 14.27
CA GLU A 131 -3.77 -18.57 15.17
C GLU A 131 -5.29 -18.70 14.95
#